data_AF-A0A922ZR47-F1
#
_entry.id   AF-A0A922ZR47-F1
#
_cell.length_a   1.000
_cell.length_b   1.000
_cell.length_c   1.000
_cell.angle_alpha   90.00
_cell.angle_beta   90.00
_cell.angle_gamma   90.00
#
_symmetry.space_group_name_H-M   'P 1'
#
loop_
_entity.id
_entity.type
_entity.pdbx_description
1 polymer ?
#
loop_
_entity_poly.entity_id
_entity_poly.type
_entity_poly.pdbx_seq_one_letter_code
_entity_poly.pdbx_strand_id
1 'polypeptide(L)' 'MPTPTALPAEAVAQLQRAALTPIPADDPLARVKAIEQVTKRIKREHPDLFKEPENHEDQT' A
#
# COMPACT_ATOMS: atom_id res chain seq x y z
N MET A 1 21.13 9.42 3.59
CA MET A 1 19.67 9.26 3.70
C MET A 1 19.29 8.02 2.89
N PRO A 2 18.81 6.93 3.49
CA PRO A 2 18.24 5.84 2.71
C PRO A 2 17.01 6.39 1.98
N THR A 3 16.96 6.26 0.66
CA THR A 3 15.76 6.60 -0.10
C THR A 3 14.67 5.62 0.32
N PRO A 4 13.48 6.08 0.75
CA PRO A 4 12.37 5.17 0.99
C PRO A 4 12.16 4.35 -0.28
N THR A 5 12.11 3.02 -0.14
CA THR A 5 11.85 2.12 -1.27
C THR A 5 10.54 2.54 -1.92
N ALA A 6 10.63 3.19 -3.07
CA ALA A 6 9.47 3.68 -3.77
C ALA A 6 8.58 2.49 -4.14
N LEU A 7 7.27 2.63 -3.91
CA LEU A 7 6.30 1.66 -4.39
C LEU A 7 6.48 1.45 -5.91
N PRO A 8 6.40 0.20 -6.40
CA PRO A 8 6.41 -0.09 -7.82
C PRO A 8 5.35 0.74 -8.53
N ALA A 9 5.65 1.20 -9.75
CA ALA A 9 4.71 2.01 -10.53
C ALA A 9 3.34 1.33 -10.71
N GLU A 10 3.32 0.00 -10.84
CA GLU A 10 2.09 -0.79 -10.90
C GLU A 10 1.27 -0.70 -9.60
N ALA A 11 1.91 -0.85 -8.44
CA ALA A 11 1.26 -0.74 -7.14
C ALA A 11 0.65 0.65 -6.92
N VAL A 12 1.36 1.71 -7.35
CA VAL A 12 0.85 3.08 -7.33
C VAL A 12 -0.38 3.23 -8.23
N ALA A 13 -0.33 2.72 -9.46
CA ALA A 13 -1.46 2.77 -10.38
C ALA A 13 -2.69 2.02 -9.83
N GLN A 14 -2.49 0.87 -9.18
CA GLN A 14 -3.58 0.12 -8.54
C GLN A 14 -4.22 0.93 -7.39
N LEU A 15 -3.41 1.55 -6.53
CA LEU A 15 -3.90 2.38 -5.41
C LEU A 15 -4.63 3.62 -5.91
N GLN A 16 -4.12 4.28 -6.96
CA GLN A 16 -4.79 5.43 -7.58
C GLN A 16 -6.17 5.04 -8.12
N ARG A 17 -6.29 3.87 -8.77
CA ARG A 17 -7.58 3.37 -9.25
C ARG A 17 -8.55 3.08 -8.11
N ALA A 18 -8.07 2.47 -7.03
CA ALA A 18 -8.90 2.23 -5.83
C ALA A 18 -9.37 3.53 -5.17
N ALA A 19 -8.53 4.57 -5.15
CA ALA A 19 -8.89 5.88 -4.61
C ALA A 19 -9.99 6.59 -5.41
N LEU A 20 -10.12 6.28 -6.70
CA LEU A 20 -11.18 6.81 -7.57
C LEU A 20 -12.52 6.07 -7.41
N THR A 21 -12.60 5.05 -6.54
CA THR A 21 -13.85 4.33 -6.30
C THR A 21 -14.95 5.31 -5.86
N PRO A 22 -16.11 5.33 -6.55
CA PRO A 22 -17.28 6.10 -6.15
C PRO A 22 -17.72 5.70 -4.74
N ILE A 23 -18.24 6.66 -3.97
CA ILE A 23 -18.81 6.39 -2.65
C ILE A 23 -20.33 6.44 -2.81
N PRO A 24 -21.00 5.29 -2.98
CA PRO A 24 -22.45 5.24 -3.09
C PRO A 24 -23.09 5.47 -1.72
N ALA A 25 -24.34 5.95 -1.70
CA ALA A 25 -25.03 6.32 -0.45
C ALA A 25 -25.28 5.12 0.48
N ASP A 26 -25.40 3.92 -0.09
CA ASP A 26 -25.62 2.64 0.59
C ASP A 26 -24.31 1.97 1.06
N ASP A 27 -23.13 2.43 0.60
CA ASP A 27 -21.84 1.98 1.11
C ASP A 27 -20.84 3.16 1.26
N PRO A 28 -20.91 3.91 2.37
CA PRO A 28 -19.99 5.03 2.62
C PRO A 28 -18.53 4.59 2.76
N LEU A 29 -18.28 3.28 2.94
CA LEU A 29 -16.94 2.71 3.08
C LEU A 29 -16.41 2.07 1.79
N ALA A 30 -17.13 2.15 0.67
CA ALA A 30 -16.76 1.49 -0.59
C ALA A 30 -15.32 1.80 -1.04
N ARG A 31 -14.94 3.09 -1.00
CA ARG A 31 -13.59 3.52 -1.37
C ARG A 31 -12.52 2.99 -0.41
N VAL A 32 -12.79 3.03 0.90
CA VAL A 32 -11.86 2.52 1.91
C VAL A 32 -11.66 1.03 1.71
N LYS A 33 -12.74 0.26 1.53
CA LYS A 33 -12.69 -1.17 1.23
C LYS A 33 -11.88 -1.47 -0.03
N ALA A 34 -12.06 -0.69 -1.10
CA ALA A 34 -11.30 -0.86 -2.34
C ALA A 34 -9.80 -0.63 -2.12
N ILE A 35 -9.43 0.43 -1.39
CA ILE A 35 -8.03 0.72 -1.04
C ILE A 35 -7.45 -0.40 -0.19
N GLU A 36 -8.18 -0.89 0.82
CA GLU A 36 -7.72 -1.98 1.68
C GLU A 36 -7.53 -3.30 0.92
N GLN A 37 -8.44 -3.62 -0.01
CA GLN A 37 -8.32 -4.81 -0.86
C GLN A 37 -7.06 -4.75 -1.72
N VAL A 38 -6.83 -3.62 -2.39
CA VAL A 38 -5.62 -3.41 -3.20
C VAL A 38 -4.38 -3.43 -2.32
N THR A 39 -4.41 -2.80 -1.14
CA THR A 39 -3.29 -2.82 -0.20
C THR A 39 -2.94 -4.25 0.25
N LYS A 40 -3.95 -5.07 0.58
CA LYS A 40 -3.76 -6.49 0.92
C LYS A 40 -3.17 -7.29 -0.23
N ARG A 41 -3.54 -6.97 -1.47
CA ARG A 41 -2.99 -7.58 -2.68
C ARG A 41 -1.52 -7.21 -2.87
N ILE A 42 -1.18 -5.93 -2.84
CA ILE A 42 0.20 -5.43 -3.00
C ILE A 42 1.10 -6.01 -1.90
N LYS A 43 0.60 -6.14 -0.66
CA LYS A 43 1.33 -6.82 0.43
C LYS A 43 1.69 -8.27 0.15
N ARG A 44 0.83 -9.00 -0.59
CA ARG A 44 1.09 -10.39 -0.98
C ARG A 44 2.04 -10.48 -2.17
N GLU A 45 1.89 -9.57 -3.14
CA GLU A 45 2.72 -9.53 -4.36
C GLU A 45 4.13 -8.99 -4.08
N HIS A 46 4.25 -8.08 -3.11
CA HIS A 46 5.51 -7.42 -2.76
C HIS A 46 5.73 -7.43 -1.23
N PRO A 47 5.90 -8.61 -0.60
CA PRO A 47 6.10 -8.70 0.84
C PRO A 47 7.33 -7.91 1.31
N ASP A 48 8.37 -7.82 0.48
CA ASP A 48 9.62 -7.11 0.78
C ASP A 48 9.45 -5.60 0.96
N LEU A 49 8.38 -4.99 0.42
CA LEU A 49 8.08 -3.57 0.59
C LEU A 49 7.43 -3.23 1.93
N PHE A 50 6.93 -4.23 2.65
CA PHE A 50 6.20 -4.05 3.92
C PHE A 50 6.93 -4.68 5.10
N LYS A 51 8.15 -5.17 4.90
CA LYS A 51 9.05 -5.50 6.00
C LYS A 51 9.51 -4.20 6.64
N GLU A 52 9.45 -4.11 7.96
CA GLU A 52 10.17 -3.06 8.67
C GLU A 52 11.64 -3.10 8.23
N PRO A 53 12.28 -1.95 7.97
CA PRO A 53 13.72 -1.95 7.81
C PRO A 53 14.26 -2.55 9.10
N GLU A 54 14.94 -3.69 8.98
CA GLU A 54 15.74 -4.25 10.06
C GLU A 54 16.75 -3.16 10.42
N ASN A 55 16.43 -2.38 11.44
CA ASN A 55 17.33 -1.40 12.01
C ASN A 55 18.39 -2.25 12.73
N HIS A 56 19.42 -2.69 11.98
CA HIS A 56 20.69 -3.10 12.56
C HIS A 56 21.31 -1.85 13.17
N GLU A 57 20.84 -1.46 14.34
CA GLU A 57 21.62 -0.63 15.27
C GLU A 57 22.67 -1.56 15.86
N ASP A 58 23.75 -1.72 15.08
CA ASP A 58 25.02 -2.28 15.53
C ASP A 58 25.52 -1.43 16.71
N GLN A 59 25.25 -1.93 17.91
CA GLN A 59 26.13 -1.96 19.07
C GLN A 59 27.39 -1.06 18.97
N THR A 60 27.44 0.03 19.76
CA THR A 60 28.70 0.52 20.35
C THR A 60 28.45 1.26 21.65
#